data_AF-A0A6I0EBN4-F1
#
_entry.id   AF-A0A6I0EBN4-F1
#
_cell.length_a   1.000
_cell.length_b   1.000
_cell.length_c   1.000
_cell.angle_alpha   90.00
_cell.angle_beta   90.00
_cell.angle_gamma   90.00
#
_symmetry.space_group_name_H-M   'P 1'
#
loop_
_entity.id
_entity.type
_entity.pdbx_description
1 polymer ?
#
loop_
_entity_poly.entity_id
_entity_poly.type
_entity_poly.pdbx_seq_one_letter_code
_entity_poly.pdbx_strand_id
1 'polypeptide(L)'
;MGLFSEIFCWWGGNTWGTRLTIWRQGRLVGKDEFGNRYYEQKKGVGPLGRPRRWVTYTDFAEASKVPAGWHGWLHYTADTPPSQQNYQPRPWQRPHLMNQTGTPDAYRPPGSILGQGVRAKATGDYKPWRPEA
;
A
#
# COMPACT_ATOMS: atom_id res chain seq x y z
N MET A 1 16.28 5.97 3.25
CA MET A 1 16.72 6.49 4.57
C MET A 1 18.18 6.13 4.89
N GLY A 2 18.94 7.11 5.40
CA GLY A 2 20.33 6.94 5.85
C GLY A 2 20.42 6.35 7.26
N LEU A 3 21.62 5.92 7.68
CA LEU A 3 21.85 5.28 8.98
C LEU A 3 21.43 6.15 10.18
N PHE A 4 21.82 7.43 10.18
CA PHE A 4 21.55 8.32 11.31
C PHE A 4 20.08 8.72 11.44
N SER A 5 19.35 8.83 10.32
CA SER A 5 17.92 9.15 10.34
C SER A 5 17.08 8.05 10.99
N GLU A 6 17.48 6.78 10.89
CA GLU A 6 16.70 5.65 11.44
C GLU A 6 16.81 5.51 12.96
N ILE A 7 17.83 6.13 13.57
CA ILE A 7 18.02 6.15 15.02
C ILE A 7 17.09 7.20 15.66
N PHE A 8 16.96 8.37 15.04
CA PHE A 8 16.20 9.49 15.59
C PHE A 8 14.76 9.59 15.05
N CYS A 9 14.52 9.07 13.84
CA CYS A 9 13.20 9.00 13.20
C CYS A 9 12.78 7.53 13.02
N TRP A 10 12.62 6.83 14.14
CA TRP A 10 12.28 5.41 14.17
C TRP A 10 10.85 5.11 13.65
N TRP A 11 10.01 6.13 13.49
CA TRP A 11 8.68 6.06 12.88
C TRP A 11 8.67 6.25 11.36
N GLY A 12 9.78 6.72 10.77
CA GLY A 12 9.80 7.18 9.38
C GLY A 12 10.03 6.09 8.33
N GLY A 13 10.33 4.85 8.72
CA GLY A 13 10.76 3.83 7.77
C GLY A 13 11.22 2.54 8.44
N ASN A 14 12.20 1.88 7.82
CA ASN A 14 12.86 0.72 8.43
C ASN A 14 13.66 1.14 9.67
N THR A 15 13.45 0.43 10.77
CA THR A 15 14.29 0.57 11.96
C THR A 15 15.64 -0.14 11.77
N TRP A 16 16.65 0.31 12.50
CA TRP A 16 17.98 -0.31 12.52
C TRP A 16 17.94 -1.82 12.81
N GLY A 17 17.10 -2.24 13.77
CA GLY A 17 16.92 -3.66 14.11
C GLY A 17 16.37 -4.50 12.95
N THR A 18 15.43 -3.94 12.19
CA THR A 18 14.89 -4.59 10.98
C THR A 18 15.97 -4.74 9.91
N ARG A 19 16.82 -3.72 9.70
CA ARG A 19 17.95 -3.81 8.78
C ARG A 19 18.95 -4.90 9.17
N LEU A 20 19.34 -4.97 10.44
CA LEU A 20 20.24 -6.01 10.93
C LEU A 20 19.65 -7.41 10.72
N THR A 21 18.35 -7.56 11.00
CA THR A 21 17.64 -8.82 10.81
C THR A 21 17.60 -9.24 9.34
N ILE A 22 17.22 -8.31 8.44
CA ILE A 22 17.18 -8.56 6.99
C ILE A 22 18.59 -8.85 6.45
N TRP A 23 19.62 -8.14 6.91
CA TRP A 23 20.99 -8.41 6.46
C TRP A 23 21.45 -9.82 6.86
N ARG A 24 21.18 -10.25 8.10
CA ARG A 24 21.58 -11.58 8.59
C ARG A 24 20.77 -12.71 7.97
N GLN A 25 19.46 -12.54 7.82
CA GLN A 25 18.53 -13.64 7.53
C GLN A 25 17.72 -13.47 6.24
N GLY A 26 17.68 -12.28 5.65
CA GLY A 26 16.85 -11.98 4.49
C GLY A 26 17.52 -12.31 3.16
N ARG A 27 16.76 -12.94 2.26
CA ARG A 27 17.02 -13.10 0.83
C ARG A 27 16.13 -12.11 0.08
N LEU A 28 16.71 -11.31 -0.81
CA LEU A 28 15.94 -10.41 -1.67
C LEU A 28 15.15 -11.24 -2.69
N VAL A 29 13.82 -11.06 -2.73
CA VAL A 29 12.90 -11.77 -3.64
C VAL A 29 12.56 -10.91 -4.85
N GLY A 30 12.42 -9.60 -4.65
CA GLY A 30 12.10 -8.66 -5.72
C GLY A 30 11.86 -7.24 -5.23
N LYS A 31 11.45 -6.40 -6.16
CA LYS A 31 11.03 -5.02 -5.92
C LYS A 31 9.70 -4.76 -6.62
N ASP A 32 8.89 -3.86 -6.08
CA ASP A 32 7.70 -3.37 -6.77
C ASP A 32 7.99 -2.10 -7.60
N GLU A 33 6.95 -1.62 -8.29
CA GLU A 33 6.94 -0.40 -9.10
C GLU A 33 7.19 0.88 -8.27
N PHE A 34 6.91 0.85 -6.97
CA PHE A 34 7.17 1.96 -6.03
C PHE A 34 8.57 1.88 -5.40
N GLY A 35 9.37 0.89 -5.79
CA GLY A 35 10.74 0.68 -5.32
C GLY A 35 10.86 0.00 -3.95
N ASN A 36 9.74 -0.40 -3.32
CA ASN A 36 9.76 -1.18 -2.09
C ASN A 36 10.41 -2.54 -2.36
N ARG A 37 11.18 -3.03 -1.40
CA ARG A 37 11.97 -4.26 -1.53
C ARG A 37 11.40 -5.35 -0.64
N TYR A 38 11.24 -6.53 -1.21
CA TYR A 38 10.64 -7.68 -0.54
C TYR A 38 11.68 -8.75 -0.25
N TYR A 39 11.65 -9.26 0.98
CA TYR A 39 12.63 -10.22 1.49
C TYR A 39 11.94 -11.44 2.08
N GLU A 40 12.57 -12.60 1.93
CA GLU A 40 12.16 -13.86 2.55
C GLU A 40 13.30 -14.43 3.38
N GLN A 41 12.98 -15.13 4.47
CA GLN A 41 13.96 -15.75 5.35
C GLN A 41 14.74 -16.85 4.63
N LYS A 42 16.08 -16.78 4.69
CA LYS A 42 17.01 -17.74 4.07
C LYS A 42 16.95 -19.13 4.69
N LYS A 43 16.87 -19.21 6.02
CA LYS A 43 16.96 -20.45 6.80
C LYS A 43 16.10 -20.39 8.05
N GLY A 44 15.51 -21.53 8.39
CA GLY A 44 14.64 -21.68 9.55
C GLY A 44 13.20 -21.26 9.26
N VAL A 45 12.33 -21.53 10.23
CA VAL A 45 10.93 -21.12 10.23
C VAL A 45 10.73 -20.00 11.25
N GLY A 46 9.86 -19.06 10.93
CA GLY A 46 9.41 -18.04 11.87
C GLY A 46 8.46 -18.61 12.92
N PRO A 47 7.94 -17.74 13.81
CA PRO A 47 6.98 -18.13 14.85
C PRO A 47 5.73 -18.85 14.33
N LEU A 48 5.36 -18.58 13.07
CA LEU A 48 4.19 -19.16 12.39
C LEU A 48 4.49 -20.49 11.69
N GLY A 49 5.67 -21.10 11.92
CA GLY A 49 6.08 -22.34 11.24
C GLY A 49 6.39 -22.17 9.75
N ARG A 50 6.43 -20.93 9.25
CA ARG A 50 6.73 -20.58 7.85
C ARG A 50 7.91 -19.59 7.78
N PRO A 51 8.67 -19.55 6.68
CA PRO A 51 9.72 -18.56 6.46
C PRO A 51 9.14 -17.14 6.60
N ARG A 52 9.78 -16.29 7.41
CA ARG A 52 9.32 -14.90 7.56
C ARG A 52 9.48 -14.13 6.26
N ARG A 53 8.47 -13.32 5.93
CA ARG A 53 8.48 -12.38 4.80
C ARG A 53 8.49 -10.94 5.34
N TRP A 54 9.27 -10.07 4.72
CA TRP A 54 9.39 -8.66 5.09
C TRP A 54 9.29 -7.77 3.86
N VAL A 55 8.84 -6.54 4.10
CA VAL A 55 8.90 -5.43 3.15
C VAL A 55 9.77 -4.32 3.73
N THR A 56 10.59 -3.72 2.89
CA THR A 56 11.35 -2.49 3.19
C THR A 56 10.85 -1.40 2.26
N TYR A 57 10.23 -0.39 2.85
CA TYR A 57 9.74 0.78 2.12
C TYR A 57 10.89 1.69 1.71
N THR A 58 10.74 2.37 0.56
CA THR A 58 11.73 3.34 0.08
C THR A 58 11.75 4.59 0.97
N ASP A 59 10.55 5.09 1.28
CA ASP A 59 10.31 6.34 2.00
C ASP A 59 9.52 6.06 3.29
N PHE A 60 8.43 6.79 3.53
CA PHE A 60 7.56 6.62 4.67
C PHE A 60 6.95 5.21 4.71
N ALA A 61 7.10 4.54 5.84
CA ALA A 61 6.55 3.22 6.11
C ALA A 61 5.02 3.30 6.27
N GLU A 62 4.31 2.84 5.25
CA GLU A 62 2.85 2.88 5.21
C GLU A 62 2.35 1.59 4.57
N ALA A 63 1.57 0.82 5.33
CA ALA A 63 1.28 -0.57 5.01
C ALA A 63 0.49 -0.72 3.70
N SER A 64 -0.35 0.25 3.35
CA SER A 64 -1.16 0.17 2.14
C SER A 64 -0.42 0.57 0.87
N LYS A 65 0.87 0.96 0.93
CA LYS A 65 1.72 1.12 -0.27
C LYS A 65 2.05 -0.19 -0.97
N VAL A 66 1.87 -1.32 -0.29
CA VAL A 66 2.12 -2.64 -0.87
C VAL A 66 1.05 -2.94 -1.92
N PRO A 67 1.40 -3.15 -3.20
CA PRO A 67 0.43 -3.45 -4.24
C PRO A 67 -0.18 -4.85 -4.06
N ALA A 68 -1.36 -5.07 -4.65
CA ALA A 68 -2.18 -6.26 -4.40
C ALA A 68 -1.43 -7.60 -4.57
N GLY A 69 -0.60 -7.75 -5.61
CA GLY A 69 0.18 -8.97 -5.82
C GLY A 69 1.19 -9.24 -4.71
N TRP A 70 1.93 -8.20 -4.30
CA TRP A 70 2.91 -8.31 -3.22
C TRP A 70 2.24 -8.46 -1.86
N HIS A 71 1.06 -7.88 -1.67
CA HIS A 71 0.25 -8.06 -0.47
C HIS A 71 -0.17 -9.52 -0.29
N GLY A 72 -0.68 -10.17 -1.35
CA GLY A 72 -1.04 -11.59 -1.29
C GLY A 72 0.16 -12.49 -0.95
N TRP A 73 1.33 -12.20 -1.51
CA TRP A 73 2.56 -12.92 -1.18
C TRP A 73 3.03 -12.64 0.27
N LEU A 74 3.05 -11.38 0.70
CA LEU A 74 3.50 -11.00 2.04
C LEU A 74 2.64 -11.64 3.14
N HIS A 75 1.33 -11.79 2.89
CA HIS A 75 0.36 -12.38 3.82
C HIS A 75 0.16 -13.89 3.65
N TYR A 76 1.02 -14.58 2.91
CA TYR A 76 0.95 -16.03 2.66
C TYR A 76 -0.37 -16.50 2.03
N THR A 77 -1.06 -15.62 1.31
CA THR A 77 -2.22 -15.98 0.48
C THR A 77 -1.76 -16.65 -0.82
N ALA A 78 -0.61 -16.22 -1.33
CA ALA A 78 0.05 -16.82 -2.49
C ALA A 78 1.51 -17.18 -2.15
N ASP A 79 1.97 -18.32 -2.64
CA ASP A 79 3.36 -18.75 -2.44
C ASP A 79 4.31 -18.11 -3.46
N THR A 80 3.84 -17.92 -4.69
CA THR A 80 4.65 -17.35 -5.77
C THR A 80 4.64 -15.83 -5.70
N PRO A 81 5.82 -15.16 -5.57
CA PRO A 81 5.90 -13.72 -5.58
C PRO A 81 5.55 -13.15 -6.97
N PRO A 82 5.04 -11.90 -7.07
CA PRO A 82 4.74 -11.27 -8.35
C PRO A 82 5.94 -11.19 -9.31
N SER A 83 7.17 -11.12 -8.78
CA SER A 83 8.39 -11.13 -9.59
C SER A 83 8.61 -12.41 -10.39
N GLN A 84 7.95 -13.51 -10.02
CA GLN A 84 8.01 -14.80 -10.72
C GLN A 84 6.73 -15.10 -11.51
N GLN A 85 5.74 -14.21 -11.46
CA GLN A 85 4.49 -14.36 -12.19
C GLN A 85 4.54 -13.54 -13.47
N ASN A 86 4.05 -14.11 -14.58
CA ASN A 86 3.85 -13.37 -15.83
C ASN A 86 2.44 -12.75 -15.86
N TYR A 87 2.20 -11.80 -14.95
CA TYR A 87 0.92 -11.14 -14.83
C TYR A 87 0.80 -9.98 -15.81
N GLN A 88 -0.33 -9.89 -16.52
CA GLN A 88 -0.66 -8.80 -17.41
C GLN A 88 -1.87 -8.03 -16.86
N PRO A 89 -1.76 -6.71 -16.61
CA PRO A 89 -2.89 -5.92 -16.12
C PRO A 89 -4.00 -5.86 -17.16
N ARG A 90 -5.25 -5.95 -16.68
CA ARG A 90 -6.44 -5.88 -17.54
C ARG A 90 -6.78 -4.42 -17.85
N PRO A 91 -7.43 -4.11 -18.99
CA PRO A 91 -7.71 -2.72 -19.39
C PRO A 91 -8.60 -1.94 -18.40
N TRP A 92 -9.42 -2.64 -17.61
CA TRP A 92 -10.27 -2.04 -16.59
C TRP A 92 -9.59 -1.90 -15.22
N GLN A 93 -8.39 -2.45 -15.07
CA GLN A 93 -7.68 -2.48 -13.81
C GLN A 93 -6.97 -1.16 -13.56
N ARG A 94 -7.20 -0.59 -12.38
CA ARG A 94 -6.53 0.64 -11.96
C ARG A 94 -5.15 0.32 -11.38
N PRO A 95 -4.17 1.24 -11.54
CA PRO A 95 -2.90 1.14 -10.85
C PRO A 95 -3.11 1.19 -9.33
N HIS A 96 -2.17 0.62 -8.58
CA HIS A 96 -2.24 0.64 -7.13
C HIS A 96 -2.12 2.06 -6.59
N LEU A 97 -2.96 2.40 -5.63
CA LEU A 97 -2.91 3.67 -4.89
C LEU A 97 -2.89 3.35 -3.41
N MET A 98 -1.99 4.02 -2.70
CA MET A 98 -1.93 3.94 -1.25
C MET A 98 -3.17 4.59 -0.61
N ASN A 99 -3.44 4.29 0.65
CA ASN A 99 -4.53 4.88 1.40
C ASN A 99 -4.31 6.38 1.59
N GLN A 100 -5.18 7.17 0.97
CA GLN A 100 -5.14 8.63 1.02
C GLN A 100 -5.93 9.23 2.20
N THR A 101 -6.38 8.42 3.15
CA THR A 101 -7.11 8.91 4.33
C THR A 101 -6.30 9.97 5.08
N GLY A 102 -6.94 11.09 5.43
CA GLY A 102 -6.29 12.21 6.12
C GLY A 102 -5.46 13.14 5.22
N THR A 103 -5.38 12.86 3.91
CA THR A 103 -4.70 13.73 2.93
C THR A 103 -5.72 14.60 2.17
N PRO A 104 -5.26 15.64 1.44
CA PRO A 104 -6.13 16.39 0.53
C PRO A 104 -6.87 15.50 -0.48
N ASP A 105 -6.22 14.43 -0.93
CA ASP A 105 -6.75 13.49 -1.94
C ASP A 105 -7.70 12.42 -1.37
N ALA A 106 -8.02 12.46 -0.08
CA ALA A 106 -8.93 11.51 0.54
C ALA A 106 -10.27 11.44 -0.22
N TYR A 107 -10.78 10.22 -0.40
CA TYR A 107 -12.11 10.01 -0.97
C TYR A 107 -13.18 10.68 -0.10
N ARG A 108 -14.04 11.48 -0.73
CA ARG A 108 -15.15 12.17 -0.07
C ARG A 108 -16.45 11.81 -0.80
N PRO A 109 -17.45 11.28 -0.10
CA PRO A 109 -18.70 10.90 -0.73
C PRO A 109 -19.46 12.13 -1.23
N PRO A 110 -20.30 11.97 -2.27
CA PRO A 110 -21.17 13.04 -2.75
C PRO A 110 -22.09 13.53 -1.62
N GLY A 111 -22.23 14.84 -1.49
CA GLY A 111 -22.97 15.49 -0.41
C GLY A 111 -22.20 15.65 0.91
N SER A 112 -20.95 15.17 1.02
CA SER A 112 -20.08 15.52 2.15
C SER A 112 -19.78 17.02 2.16
N ILE A 113 -19.80 17.63 3.35
CA ILE A 113 -19.41 19.04 3.57
C ILE A 113 -17.97 19.29 3.13
N LEU A 114 -17.09 18.30 3.32
CA LEU A 114 -15.69 18.39 2.91
C LEU A 114 -15.50 18.11 1.41
N GLY A 115 -16.51 17.54 0.74
CA GLY A 115 -16.47 17.19 -0.68
C GLY A 115 -16.90 18.37 -1.57
N GLN A 116 -17.28 18.07 -2.81
CA GLN A 116 -17.70 19.09 -3.79
C GLN A 116 -19.08 19.71 -3.48
N GLY A 117 -19.73 19.34 -2.37
CA GLY A 117 -21.07 19.82 -2.00
C GLY A 117 -22.23 19.31 -2.89
N VAL A 118 -21.93 18.55 -3.94
CA VAL A 118 -22.95 17.99 -4.85
C VAL A 118 -23.44 16.66 -4.29
N ARG A 119 -24.72 16.59 -3.89
CA ARG A 119 -25.37 15.33 -3.54
C ARG A 119 -25.68 14.50 -4.79
N ALA A 120 -25.74 13.18 -4.64
CA ALA A 120 -26.25 12.32 -5.70
C ALA A 120 -27.71 12.69 -6.02
N LYS A 121 -28.03 12.78 -7.32
CA LYS A 121 -29.41 13.03 -7.75
C LYS A 121 -30.26 11.81 -7.43
N ALA A 122 -31.46 12.05 -6.88
CA ALA A 122 -32.46 11.01 -6.65
C ALA A 122 -33.59 11.15 -7.66
N THR A 123 -34.27 10.04 -7.98
CA THR A 123 -35.40 10.03 -8.93
C THR A 123 -36.53 10.99 -8.54
N GLY A 124 -36.68 11.29 -7.25
CA GLY A 124 -37.67 12.23 -6.71
C GLY A 124 -37.19 13.67 -6.53
N ASP A 125 -36.08 14.06 -7.14
CA ASP A 125 -35.55 15.43 -6.98
C ASP A 125 -36.53 16.47 -7.54
N TYR A 126 -37.09 17.27 -6.64
CA TYR A 126 -37.96 18.39 -6.99
C TYR A 126 -37.22 19.38 -7.90
N LYS A 127 -37.87 19.73 -9.01
CA LYS A 127 -37.44 20.82 -9.89
C LYS A 127 -38.28 22.06 -9.56
N PRO A 128 -37.70 23.08 -8.91
CA PRO A 128 -38.44 24.30 -8.62
C PRO A 128 -38.86 24.99 -9.90
N TRP A 129 -40.12 25.42 -9.95
CA TRP A 129 -40.59 26.29 -11.02
C TRP A 129 -39.83 27.62 -10.94
N ARG A 130 -39.34 28.09 -12.09
CA ARG A 130 -38.66 29.39 -12.24
C ARG A 130 -39.53 30.26 -13.15
N PRO A 131 -40.22 31.30 -12.65
CA PRO A 131 -40.84 32.28 -13.52
C PRO A 131 -39.75 32.95 -14.36
N GLU A 132 -39.96 33.05 -15.66
CA GLU A 132 -39.03 33.71 -16.57
C GLU A 132 -38.80 35.19 -16.15
N ALA A 133 -37.58 35.67 -16.39
CA ALA A 133 -37.12 37.04 -16.13
C ALA A 133 -37.67 38.04 -17.13
#